data_AF-A0A942RPV0-F1
#
_entry.id   AF-A0A942RPV0-F1
#
_cell.length_a   1.000
_cell.length_b   1.000
_cell.length_c   1.000
_cell.angle_alpha   90.00
_cell.angle_beta   90.00
_cell.angle_gamma   90.00
#
_symmetry.space_group_name_H-M   'P 1'
#
loop_
_entity.id
_entity.type
_entity.pdbx_description
1 polymer ?
#
loop_
_entity_poly.entity_id
_entity_poly.type
_entity_poly.pdbx_seq_one_letter_code
_entity_poly.pdbx_strand_id
1 'polypeptide(L)'
;MVLNSYNLKASQMATKFIKRLDSWAIQFRQKLWTKSDVATSKIINPRVNYIHRVILIITFCTILIFSILLVVEYIRGDYPIYGSAKIGAVCKDGWVSYSTGSGTCSHHGGVARWIYPQIGFHYCNPLPYGLTILTTFEILLLISLFSFPFRQRFIACLAEVGYHITYLICSCFLFIVVLIVTLLPPSILFFLYKYWFTN
;
A
#
# COMPACT_ATOMS: atom_id res chain seq x y z
N MET A 1 -32.91 37.91 -8.99
CA MET A 1 -33.90 36.92 -8.49
C MET A 1 -34.03 35.65 -9.35
N VAL A 2 -33.74 35.68 -10.65
CA VAL A 2 -33.97 34.52 -11.56
C VAL A 2 -32.97 33.36 -11.39
N LEU A 3 -31.72 33.61 -11.00
CA LEU A 3 -30.71 32.55 -10.79
C LEU A 3 -31.04 31.55 -9.66
N ASN A 4 -31.85 31.94 -8.66
CA ASN A 4 -32.21 31.07 -7.56
C ASN A 4 -33.23 29.97 -7.94
N SER A 5 -34.05 30.19 -8.98
CA SER A 5 -35.08 29.20 -9.35
C SER A 5 -34.50 28.02 -10.13
N TYR A 6 -33.46 28.25 -10.95
CA TYR A 6 -32.78 27.20 -11.70
C TYR A 6 -31.99 26.26 -10.79
N ASN A 7 -31.28 26.80 -9.80
CA ASN A 7 -30.53 26.00 -8.82
C ASN A 7 -31.45 25.15 -7.95
N LEU A 8 -32.65 25.65 -7.59
CA LEU A 8 -33.63 24.88 -6.83
C LEU A 8 -34.18 23.69 -7.63
N LYS A 9 -34.51 23.90 -8.92
CA LYS A 9 -34.98 22.82 -9.80
C LYS A 9 -33.90 21.75 -10.05
N ALA A 10 -32.65 22.17 -10.27
CA ALA A 10 -31.53 21.24 -10.44
C ALA A 10 -31.29 20.39 -9.17
N SER A 11 -31.32 21.03 -8.00
CA SER A 11 -31.18 20.34 -6.69
C SER A 11 -32.29 19.32 -6.45
N GLN A 12 -33.55 19.67 -6.75
CA GLN A 12 -34.69 18.76 -6.63
C GLN A 12 -34.59 17.56 -7.59
N MET A 13 -34.09 17.79 -8.80
CA MET A 13 -33.90 16.72 -9.78
C MET A 13 -32.78 15.76 -9.36
N ALA A 14 -31.67 16.30 -8.83
CA ALA A 14 -30.57 15.51 -8.28
C ALA A 14 -31.01 14.66 -7.08
N THR A 15 -31.76 15.22 -6.12
CA THR A 15 -32.27 14.45 -4.97
C THR A 15 -33.24 13.35 -5.38
N LYS A 16 -34.10 13.61 -6.38
CA LYS A 16 -35.02 12.60 -6.92
C LYS A 16 -34.26 11.46 -7.62
N PHE A 17 -33.15 11.78 -8.30
CA PHE A 17 -32.29 10.78 -8.94
C PHE A 17 -31.54 9.93 -7.91
N ILE A 18 -30.93 10.55 -6.89
CA ILE A 18 -30.24 9.84 -5.80
C ILE A 18 -31.20 8.87 -5.08
N LYS A 19 -32.41 9.31 -4.75
CA LYS A 19 -33.41 8.42 -4.11
C LYS A 19 -33.81 7.23 -4.99
N ARG A 20 -33.83 7.39 -6.32
CA ARG A 20 -34.08 6.27 -7.25
C ARG A 20 -32.91 5.30 -7.29
N LEU A 21 -31.68 5.80 -7.26
CA LEU A 21 -30.48 4.96 -7.21
C LEU A 21 -30.40 4.16 -5.91
N ASP A 22 -30.68 4.77 -4.76
CA ASP A 22 -30.71 4.06 -3.46
C ASP A 22 -31.76 2.96 -3.44
N SER A 23 -32.98 3.25 -3.92
CA SER A 23 -34.05 2.27 -4.00
C SER A 23 -33.68 1.09 -4.92
N TRP A 24 -33.05 1.38 -6.06
CA TRP A 24 -32.57 0.36 -6.98
C TRP A 24 -31.44 -0.49 -6.37
N ALA A 25 -30.48 0.14 -5.69
CA ALA A 25 -29.38 -0.55 -5.01
C ALA A 25 -29.88 -1.48 -3.89
N ILE A 26 -30.89 -1.05 -3.11
CA ILE A 26 -31.51 -1.88 -2.07
C ILE A 26 -32.22 -3.08 -2.68
N GLN A 27 -33.03 -2.88 -3.72
CA GLN A 27 -33.73 -3.98 -4.40
C GLN A 27 -32.75 -4.96 -5.06
N PHE A 28 -31.70 -4.45 -5.68
CA PHE A 28 -30.65 -5.27 -6.30
C PHE A 28 -29.93 -6.12 -5.24
N ARG A 29 -29.56 -5.52 -4.09
CA ARG A 29 -28.94 -6.22 -2.97
C ARG A 29 -29.84 -7.32 -2.40
N GLN A 30 -31.12 -7.04 -2.19
CA GLN A 30 -32.09 -8.02 -1.70
C GLN A 30 -32.29 -9.20 -2.68
N LYS A 31 -32.30 -8.91 -3.99
CA LYS A 31 -32.48 -9.93 -5.03
C LYS A 31 -31.25 -10.83 -5.21
N LEU A 32 -30.04 -10.28 -5.02
CA LEU A 32 -28.80 -11.04 -5.03
C LEU A 32 -28.64 -11.94 -3.80
N TRP A 33 -28.95 -11.42 -2.60
CA TRP A 33 -28.80 -12.18 -1.35
C TRP A 33 -29.80 -13.34 -1.23
N THR A 34 -31.06 -13.13 -1.59
CA THR A 34 -32.11 -14.16 -1.40
C THR A 34 -31.98 -15.37 -2.32
N LYS A 35 -31.39 -15.23 -3.51
CA LYS A 35 -31.15 -16.36 -4.44
C LYS A 35 -29.83 -17.09 -4.18
N SER A 36 -28.82 -16.39 -3.66
CA SER A 36 -27.51 -16.95 -3.37
C SER A 36 -27.53 -17.94 -2.19
N ASP A 37 -28.12 -17.53 -1.06
CA ASP A 37 -27.79 -18.16 0.22
C ASP A 37 -28.65 -19.39 0.55
N VAL A 38 -29.87 -19.47 -0.01
CA VAL A 38 -30.79 -20.60 0.23
C VAL A 38 -30.46 -21.81 -0.65
N ALA A 39 -29.89 -21.60 -1.84
CA ALA A 39 -29.48 -22.69 -2.73
C ALA A 39 -28.06 -23.20 -2.44
N THR A 40 -27.13 -22.33 -2.04
CA THR A 40 -25.75 -22.73 -1.77
C THR A 40 -25.57 -23.41 -0.42
N SER A 41 -26.35 -23.08 0.61
CA SER A 41 -26.21 -23.71 1.94
C SER A 41 -26.53 -25.21 1.95
N LYS A 42 -27.31 -25.72 0.98
CA LYS A 42 -27.74 -27.13 0.94
C LYS A 42 -26.89 -28.03 0.03
N ILE A 43 -25.98 -27.47 -0.78
CA ILE A 43 -25.15 -28.21 -1.76
C ILE A 43 -23.66 -27.81 -1.62
N ILE A 44 -23.19 -27.46 -0.42
CA ILE A 44 -21.74 -27.43 -0.19
C ILE A 44 -21.31 -28.87 0.06
N ASN A 45 -20.81 -29.50 -1.01
CA ASN A 45 -20.23 -30.83 -0.98
C ASN A 45 -19.19 -30.91 0.16
N PRO A 46 -19.26 -31.89 1.08
CA PRO A 46 -18.34 -32.00 2.22
C PRO A 46 -16.86 -32.05 1.80
N ARG A 47 -16.56 -32.46 0.56
CA ARG A 47 -15.20 -32.42 -0.01
C ARG A 47 -14.68 -30.99 -0.24
N VAL A 48 -15.55 -30.05 -0.62
CA VAL A 48 -15.17 -28.64 -0.81
C VAL A 48 -14.82 -28.01 0.54
N ASN A 49 -15.54 -28.37 1.61
CA ASN A 49 -15.20 -27.95 2.98
C ASN A 49 -13.83 -28.47 3.44
N TYR A 50 -13.44 -29.69 3.05
CA TYR A 50 -12.13 -30.24 3.39
C TYR A 50 -11.00 -29.49 2.67
N ILE A 51 -11.08 -29.35 1.34
CA ILE A 51 -10.07 -28.65 0.55
C ILE A 51 -9.88 -27.22 1.05
N HIS A 52 -10.99 -26.53 1.34
CA HIS A 52 -10.96 -25.16 1.84
C HIS A 52 -10.27 -25.04 3.21
N ARG A 53 -10.51 -26.00 4.12
CA ARG A 53 -9.81 -26.06 5.43
C ARG A 53 -8.32 -26.34 5.25
N VAL A 54 -7.95 -27.24 4.35
CA VAL A 54 -6.54 -27.54 4.05
C VAL A 54 -5.82 -26.32 3.50
N ILE A 55 -6.43 -25.62 2.53
CA ILE A 55 -5.88 -24.37 1.98
C ILE A 55 -5.69 -23.33 3.08
N LEU A 56 -6.70 -23.15 3.96
CA LEU A 56 -6.59 -22.22 5.08
C LEU A 56 -5.43 -22.54 6.03
N ILE A 57 -5.24 -23.82 6.37
CA ILE A 57 -4.15 -24.27 7.24
C ILE A 57 -2.80 -23.98 6.58
N ILE A 58 -2.65 -24.33 5.30
CA ILE A 58 -1.40 -24.07 4.56
C ILE A 58 -1.10 -22.57 4.52
N THR A 59 -2.07 -21.73 4.16
CA THR A 59 -1.89 -20.28 4.11
C THR A 59 -1.51 -19.71 5.49
N PHE A 60 -2.16 -20.18 6.56
CA PHE A 60 -1.83 -19.77 7.92
C PHE A 60 -0.39 -20.15 8.30
N CYS A 61 0.02 -21.39 8.03
CA CYS A 61 1.38 -21.84 8.29
C CYS A 61 2.42 -21.04 7.50
N THR A 62 2.14 -20.74 6.22
CA THR A 62 3.08 -19.95 5.41
C THR A 62 3.23 -18.51 5.92
N ILE A 63 2.15 -17.87 6.35
CA ILE A 63 2.20 -16.52 6.93
C ILE A 63 2.99 -16.57 8.23
N LEU A 64 2.68 -17.51 9.13
CA LEU A 64 3.37 -17.64 10.42
C LEU A 64 4.88 -17.86 10.24
N ILE A 65 5.28 -18.72 9.31
CA ILE A 65 6.70 -18.96 9.00
C ILE A 65 7.35 -17.69 8.47
N PHE A 66 6.70 -16.98 7.55
CA PHE A 66 7.23 -15.73 6.99
C PHE A 66 7.40 -14.65 8.07
N SER A 67 6.41 -14.46 8.94
CA SER A 67 6.50 -13.52 10.07
C SER A 67 7.64 -13.89 11.01
N ILE A 68 7.85 -15.18 11.32
CA ILE A 68 8.98 -15.65 12.13
C ILE A 68 10.31 -15.35 11.44
N LEU A 69 10.43 -15.61 10.13
CA LEU A 69 11.65 -15.32 9.37
C LEU A 69 11.97 -13.82 9.37
N LEU A 70 10.96 -12.95 9.22
CA LEU A 70 11.15 -11.50 9.33
C LEU A 70 11.64 -11.09 10.72
N VAL A 71 11.09 -11.67 11.79
CA VAL A 71 11.56 -11.41 13.17
C VAL A 71 12.99 -11.90 13.36
N VAL A 72 13.34 -13.07 12.82
CA VAL A 72 14.71 -13.59 12.90
C VAL A 72 15.68 -12.69 12.16
N GLU A 73 15.34 -12.22 10.96
CA GLU A 73 16.18 -11.29 10.19
C GLU A 73 16.28 -9.93 10.89
N TYR A 74 15.23 -9.48 11.56
CA TYR A 74 15.25 -8.28 12.40
C TYR A 74 16.20 -8.43 13.60
N ILE A 75 16.17 -9.58 14.29
CA ILE A 75 17.07 -9.87 15.42
C ILE A 75 18.51 -10.06 14.94
N ARG A 76 18.69 -10.70 13.79
CA ARG A 76 19.99 -10.89 13.13
C ARG A 76 20.48 -9.66 12.37
N GLY A 77 19.67 -8.60 12.33
CA GLY A 77 20.06 -7.34 11.74
C GLY A 77 21.29 -6.84 12.46
N ASP A 78 22.46 -7.23 11.96
CA ASP A 78 23.73 -6.54 12.11
C ASP A 78 23.55 -5.23 11.34
N TYR A 79 22.64 -4.39 11.82
CA TYR A 79 22.53 -3.01 11.37
C TYR A 79 23.92 -2.45 11.66
N PRO A 80 24.71 -2.12 10.62
CA PRO A 80 26.00 -1.50 10.85
C PRO A 80 25.68 -0.29 11.70
N ILE A 81 26.19 -0.27 12.93
CA ILE A 81 25.99 0.84 13.85
C ILE A 81 26.43 2.07 13.06
N TYR A 82 25.44 2.87 12.64
CA TYR A 82 25.66 3.95 11.70
C TYR A 82 26.63 4.93 12.36
N GLY A 83 27.86 4.90 11.86
CA GLY A 83 28.87 5.90 12.08
C GLY A 83 29.74 5.69 13.32
N SER A 84 30.84 4.95 13.14
CA SER A 84 32.14 5.34 13.70
C SER A 84 32.68 6.64 13.07
N ALA A 85 31.78 7.50 12.57
CA ALA A 85 32.10 8.81 12.05
C ALA A 85 32.51 9.65 13.25
N LYS A 86 33.81 9.98 13.29
CA LYS A 86 34.35 10.94 14.23
C LYS A 86 33.60 12.24 13.98
N ILE A 87 33.12 12.89 15.03
CA ILE A 87 32.50 14.23 14.96
C ILE A 87 33.38 15.29 15.62
N GLY A 88 34.48 14.87 16.24
CA GLY A 88 35.49 15.74 16.84
C GLY A 88 36.54 14.93 17.58
N ALA A 89 37.42 15.61 18.29
CA ALA A 89 38.48 15.04 19.11
C ALA A 89 38.73 15.88 20.36
N VAL A 90 39.16 15.24 21.43
CA VAL A 90 39.81 15.90 22.57
C VAL A 90 41.31 15.75 22.40
N CYS A 91 42.04 16.86 22.45
CA CYS A 91 43.49 16.92 22.35
C CYS A 91 44.16 16.61 23.69
N LYS A 92 45.48 16.38 23.70
CA LYS A 92 46.23 15.99 24.91
C LYS A 92 46.32 17.08 25.97
N ASP A 93 46.24 18.34 25.58
CA ASP A 93 46.15 19.49 26.48
C ASP A 93 44.73 19.73 27.03
N GLY A 94 43.77 18.89 26.63
CA GLY A 94 42.36 19.00 27.01
C GLY A 94 41.50 19.83 26.05
N TRP A 95 42.08 20.45 25.01
CA TRP A 95 41.31 21.23 24.04
C TRP A 95 40.37 20.35 23.21
N VAL A 96 39.17 20.85 22.91
CA VAL A 96 38.17 20.11 22.11
C VAL A 96 38.13 20.66 20.69
N SER A 97 38.45 19.80 19.72
CA SER A 97 38.38 20.08 18.30
C SER A 97 37.15 19.45 17.67
N TYR A 98 36.51 20.15 16.73
CA TYR A 98 35.44 19.59 15.87
C TYR A 98 35.98 19.03 14.54
N SER A 99 37.30 19.03 14.34
CA SER A 99 37.94 18.45 13.16
C SER A 99 38.09 16.92 13.28
N THR A 100 38.02 16.19 12.17
CA THR A 100 37.91 14.72 12.13
C THR A 100 38.93 14.04 11.22
N GLY A 101 39.86 14.82 10.65
CA GLY A 101 40.83 14.39 9.64
C GLY A 101 42.26 14.23 10.15
N SER A 102 43.18 13.94 9.22
CA SER A 102 44.62 13.95 9.51
C SER A 102 45.08 15.37 9.84
N GLY A 103 45.70 15.55 11.01
CA GLY A 103 46.16 16.86 11.50
C GLY A 103 45.26 17.48 12.58
N THR A 104 44.14 16.85 12.93
CA THR A 104 43.38 17.23 14.12
C THR A 104 44.29 17.19 15.35
N CYS A 105 44.23 18.25 16.17
CA CYS A 105 45.07 18.45 17.35
C CYS A 105 46.59 18.55 17.08
N SER A 106 47.06 18.79 15.86
CA SER A 106 48.52 18.86 15.57
C SER A 106 49.26 19.92 16.41
N HIS A 107 48.63 21.07 16.65
CA HIS A 107 49.15 22.15 17.49
C HIS A 107 48.94 21.92 18.99
N HIS A 108 48.14 20.92 19.35
CA HIS A 108 47.68 20.63 20.72
C HIS A 108 48.24 19.28 21.23
N GLY A 109 49.42 18.88 20.74
CA GLY A 109 50.09 17.64 21.16
C GLY A 109 49.47 16.34 20.61
N GLY A 110 48.56 16.45 19.64
CA GLY A 110 47.86 15.34 19.03
C GLY A 110 46.55 14.97 19.74
N VAL A 111 45.83 14.04 19.14
CA VAL A 111 44.53 13.57 19.64
C VAL A 111 44.74 12.69 20.88
N ALA A 112 44.05 12.99 21.97
CA ALA A 112 43.95 12.13 23.13
C ALA A 112 42.83 11.09 22.96
N ARG A 113 41.64 11.54 22.53
CA ARG A 113 40.50 10.66 22.21
C ARG A 113 39.61 11.28 21.14
N TRP A 114 39.01 10.45 20.29
CA TRP A 114 38.00 10.90 19.34
C TRP A 114 36.63 11.02 20.02
N ILE A 115 35.88 12.03 19.61
CA ILE A 115 34.48 12.23 19.98
C ILE A 115 33.64 11.60 18.89
N TYR A 116 32.81 10.65 19.31
CA TYR A 116 31.78 10.04 18.49
C TYR A 116 30.44 10.66 18.88
N PRO A 117 29.49 10.74 17.93
CA PRO A 117 28.14 11.13 18.29
C PRO A 117 27.67 10.17 19.38
N GLN A 118 27.38 10.72 20.56
CA GLN A 118 26.71 9.93 21.58
C GLN A 118 25.37 9.59 20.97
N ILE A 119 25.18 8.31 20.62
CA ILE A 119 23.90 7.80 20.12
C ILE A 119 22.97 7.70 21.35
N GLY A 120 22.71 8.86 21.96
CA GLY A 120 21.66 9.06 22.92
C GLY A 120 20.43 9.51 22.15
N PHE A 121 19.47 8.61 22.03
CA PHE A 121 18.09 8.85 21.61
C PHE A 121 17.83 9.06 20.11
N HIS A 122 17.11 8.07 19.54
CA HIS A 122 15.90 8.30 18.75
C HIS A 122 15.98 9.14 17.47
N TYR A 123 16.99 8.96 16.63
CA TYR A 123 16.78 9.23 15.20
C TYR A 123 16.24 7.98 14.53
N CYS A 124 14.91 7.93 14.53
CA CYS A 124 14.02 7.09 13.73
C CYS A 124 14.75 6.13 12.80
N ASN A 125 15.09 4.95 13.31
CA ASN A 125 15.08 3.78 12.44
C ASN A 125 13.63 3.75 11.87
N PRO A 126 13.37 3.89 10.57
CA PRO A 126 12.01 3.78 10.02
C PRO A 126 11.51 2.32 10.08
N LEU A 127 12.39 1.38 10.42
CA LEU A 127 12.16 -0.06 10.48
C LEU A 127 11.14 -0.56 11.52
N PRO A 128 11.00 -0.01 12.76
CA PRO A 128 9.96 -0.45 13.68
C PRO A 128 8.57 -0.05 13.18
N TYR A 129 8.44 1.05 12.44
CA TYR A 129 7.18 1.43 11.80
C TYR A 129 6.86 0.53 10.61
N GLY A 130 7.84 0.21 9.78
CA GLY A 130 7.66 -0.76 8.68
C GLY A 130 7.21 -2.14 9.19
N LEU A 131 7.88 -2.65 10.23
CA LEU A 131 7.55 -3.94 10.82
C LEU A 131 6.16 -3.92 11.47
N THR A 132 5.82 -2.89 12.25
CA THR A 132 4.49 -2.79 12.88
C THR A 132 3.37 -2.64 11.85
N ILE A 133 3.58 -1.93 10.75
CA ILE A 133 2.60 -1.83 9.65
C ILE A 133 2.42 -3.20 8.97
N LEU A 134 3.51 -3.91 8.64
CA LEU A 134 3.47 -5.24 8.05
C LEU A 134 2.77 -6.26 8.96
N THR A 135 3.12 -6.30 10.25
CA THR A 135 2.47 -7.21 11.20
C THR A 135 1.00 -6.86 11.42
N THR A 136 0.65 -5.56 11.44
CA THR A 136 -0.76 -5.15 11.56
C THR A 136 -1.56 -5.56 10.34
N PHE A 137 -1.00 -5.40 9.13
CA PHE A 137 -1.64 -5.83 7.89
C PHE A 137 -1.83 -7.35 7.83
N GLU A 138 -0.82 -8.14 8.21
CA GLU A 138 -0.92 -9.60 8.32
C GLU A 138 -2.01 -10.04 9.30
N ILE A 139 -2.09 -9.43 10.49
CA ILE A 139 -3.13 -9.73 11.49
C ILE A 139 -4.52 -9.41 10.94
N LEU A 140 -4.71 -8.28 10.25
CA LEU A 140 -5.99 -7.91 9.64
C LEU A 140 -6.39 -8.88 8.51
N LEU A 141 -5.43 -9.36 7.73
CA LEU A 141 -5.64 -10.41 6.73
C LEU A 141 -6.08 -11.73 7.39
N LEU A 142 -5.46 -12.12 8.48
CA LEU A 142 -5.85 -13.32 9.23
C LEU A 142 -7.25 -13.20 9.84
N ILE A 143 -7.58 -12.05 10.45
CA ILE A 143 -8.93 -11.79 11.02
C ILE A 143 -10.01 -11.83 9.94
N SER A 144 -9.74 -11.26 8.76
CA SER A 144 -10.69 -11.23 7.64
C SER A 144 -10.91 -12.61 7.00
N LEU A 145 -9.91 -13.49 7.04
CA LEU A 145 -10.01 -14.88 6.53
C LEU A 145 -10.75 -15.83 7.49
N PHE A 146 -10.67 -15.61 8.80
CA PHE A 146 -11.29 -16.47 9.83
C PHE A 146 -12.75 -16.11 10.16
N SER A 147 -13.14 -14.86 9.97
CA SER A 147 -14.48 -14.39 10.34
C SER A 147 -15.46 -14.65 9.19
N PHE A 148 -16.36 -15.63 9.33
CA PHE A 148 -17.37 -16.00 8.32
C PHE A 148 -18.19 -14.82 7.74
N PRO A 149 -18.70 -13.85 8.53
CA PRO A 149 -19.38 -12.67 7.97
C PRO A 149 -18.43 -11.67 7.29
N PHE A 150 -17.14 -11.74 7.59
CA PHE A 150 -16.11 -10.85 7.06
C PHE A 150 -15.57 -11.34 5.72
N ARG A 151 -15.52 -12.65 5.50
CA ARG A 151 -15.08 -13.24 4.23
C ARG A 151 -15.91 -12.76 3.04
N GLN A 152 -17.23 -12.67 3.18
CA GLN A 152 -18.10 -12.14 2.12
C GLN A 152 -17.92 -10.62 1.93
N ARG A 153 -17.73 -9.86 3.02
CA ARG A 153 -17.47 -8.41 2.95
C ARG A 153 -16.09 -8.09 2.36
N PHE A 154 -15.10 -8.93 2.63
CA PHE A 154 -13.74 -8.79 2.12
C PHE A 154 -13.69 -9.10 0.61
N ILE A 155 -14.38 -10.14 0.15
CA ILE A 155 -14.52 -10.42 -1.28
C ILE A 155 -15.23 -9.26 -2.00
N ALA A 156 -16.29 -8.71 -1.40
CA ALA A 156 -16.97 -7.54 -1.96
C ALA A 156 -16.05 -6.30 -2.01
N CYS A 157 -15.28 -6.05 -0.94
CA CYS A 157 -14.30 -4.97 -0.88
C CYS A 157 -13.19 -5.14 -1.91
N LEU A 158 -12.62 -6.34 -2.06
CA LEU A 158 -11.61 -6.62 -3.09
C LEU A 158 -12.15 -6.47 -4.51
N ALA A 159 -13.42 -6.83 -4.75
CA ALA A 159 -14.06 -6.62 -6.04
C ALA A 159 -14.24 -5.12 -6.33
N GLU A 160 -14.62 -4.33 -5.33
CA GLU A 160 -14.79 -2.88 -5.45
C GLU A 160 -13.45 -2.15 -5.64
N VAL A 161 -12.43 -2.49 -4.84
CA VAL A 161 -11.06 -1.98 -4.99
C VAL A 161 -10.48 -2.40 -6.35
N GLY A 162 -10.67 -3.66 -6.75
CA GLY A 162 -10.25 -4.16 -8.06
C GLY A 162 -10.91 -3.37 -9.20
N TYR A 163 -12.21 -3.12 -9.11
CA TYR A 163 -12.94 -2.30 -10.08
C TYR A 163 -12.37 -0.88 -10.19
N HIS A 164 -12.08 -0.23 -9.07
CA HIS A 164 -11.47 1.11 -9.07
C HIS A 164 -10.05 1.13 -9.65
N ILE A 165 -9.24 0.12 -9.35
CA ILE A 165 -7.89 -0.01 -9.92
C ILE A 165 -7.98 -0.24 -11.44
N THR A 166 -8.84 -1.14 -11.90
CA THR A 166 -9.05 -1.36 -13.34
C THR A 166 -9.53 -0.08 -14.03
N TYR A 167 -10.48 0.65 -13.43
CA TYR A 167 -10.95 1.92 -13.94
C TYR A 167 -9.83 2.97 -14.04
N LEU A 168 -8.99 3.08 -13.01
CA LEU A 168 -7.83 3.98 -13.01
C LEU A 168 -6.84 3.60 -14.12
N ILE A 169 -6.50 2.32 -14.27
CA ILE A 169 -5.58 1.85 -15.32
C ILE A 169 -6.16 2.16 -16.72
N CYS A 170 -7.44 1.84 -16.95
CA CYS A 170 -8.10 2.11 -18.24
C CYS A 170 -8.17 3.61 -18.56
N SER A 171 -8.48 4.45 -17.57
CA SER A 171 -8.53 5.90 -17.76
C SER A 171 -7.15 6.51 -18.01
N CYS A 172 -6.11 6.06 -17.30
CA CYS A 172 -4.73 6.45 -17.57
C CYS A 172 -4.27 6.03 -18.98
N PHE A 173 -4.59 4.80 -19.39
CA PHE A 173 -4.28 4.32 -20.74
C PHE A 173 -4.97 5.15 -21.82
N LEU A 174 -6.27 5.43 -21.66
CA LEU A 174 -7.02 6.28 -22.58
C LEU A 174 -6.43 7.69 -22.66
N PHE A 175 -6.05 8.27 -21.52
CA PHE A 175 -5.40 9.58 -21.47
C PHE A 175 -4.07 9.59 -22.23
N ILE A 176 -3.23 8.55 -22.07
CA ILE A 176 -1.97 8.40 -22.80
C ILE A 176 -2.23 8.29 -24.31
N VAL A 177 -3.23 7.51 -24.73
CA VAL A 177 -3.59 7.39 -26.16
C VAL A 177 -4.01 8.74 -26.73
N VAL A 178 -4.87 9.48 -26.04
CA VAL A 178 -5.28 10.83 -26.45
C VAL A 178 -4.09 11.78 -26.52
N LEU A 179 -3.20 11.74 -25.54
CA LEU A 179 -1.97 12.53 -25.52
C LEU A 179 -1.08 12.21 -26.73
N ILE A 180 -0.87 10.93 -27.04
CA ILE A 180 -0.06 10.49 -28.18
C ILE A 180 -0.68 10.98 -29.49
N VAL A 181 -1.99 10.81 -29.68
CA VAL A 181 -2.70 11.23 -30.90
C VAL A 181 -2.68 12.74 -31.07
N THR A 182 -2.75 13.51 -29.97
CA THR A 182 -2.76 14.97 -30.04
C THR A 182 -1.36 15.58 -30.19
N LEU A 183 -0.33 14.95 -29.63
CA LEU A 183 1.04 15.47 -29.69
C LEU A 183 1.82 15.00 -30.92
N LEU A 184 1.46 13.87 -31.53
CA LEU A 184 2.14 13.38 -32.73
C LEU A 184 1.69 14.14 -33.99
N PRO A 185 2.65 14.56 -34.85
CA PRO A 185 2.33 15.08 -36.17
C PRO A 185 1.51 14.06 -36.99
N PRO A 186 0.55 14.52 -37.82
CA PRO A 186 -0.29 13.63 -38.64
C PRO A 186 0.49 12.68 -39.55
N SER A 187 1.67 13.09 -40.03
CA SER A 187 2.55 12.27 -40.87
C SER A 187 3.07 11.04 -40.13
N ILE A 188 3.41 11.17 -38.84
CA ILE A 188 3.88 10.06 -38.00
C ILE A 188 2.71 9.13 -37.67
N LEU A 189 1.53 9.68 -37.35
CA LEU A 189 0.33 8.87 -37.10
C LEU A 189 -0.05 8.03 -38.33
N PHE A 190 0.01 8.62 -39.52
CA PHE A 190 -0.25 7.89 -40.77
C PHE A 190 0.76 6.77 -41.03
N PHE A 191 2.05 7.02 -40.75
CA PHE A 191 3.09 6.00 -40.87
C PHE A 191 2.89 4.84 -39.89
N LEU A 192 2.58 5.14 -38.62
CA LEU A 192 2.30 4.12 -37.59
C LEU A 192 1.04 3.30 -37.93
N TYR A 193 -0.01 3.97 -38.41
CA TYR A 193 -1.22 3.29 -38.86
C TYR A 193 -0.91 2.31 -40.00
N LYS A 194 -0.18 2.77 -41.02
CA LYS A 194 0.20 1.91 -42.14
C LYS A 194 1.04 0.73 -41.66
N TYR A 195 2.06 0.97 -40.85
CA TYR A 195 2.94 -0.07 -40.32
C TYR A 195 2.20 -1.17 -39.53
N TRP A 196 1.20 -0.79 -38.72
CA TRP A 196 0.47 -1.75 -37.87
C TRP A 196 -0.61 -2.54 -38.63
N PHE A 197 -1.16 -2.01 -39.72
CA PHE A 197 -2.20 -2.69 -40.49
C PHE A 197 -1.69 -3.44 -41.73
N THR A 198 -0.43 -3.22 -42.14
CA THR A 198 0.15 -3.92 -43.31
C THR A 198 1.08 -5.08 -42.95
N ASN A 199 1.47 -5.22 -41.69
CA ASN A 199 2.24 -6.36 -41.17
C ASN A 199 1.35 -7.24 -40.30
#